data_AF-A0A547Q6M9-F1
#
_entry.id   AF-A0A547Q6M9-F1
#
_cell.length_a   1.000
_cell.length_b   1.000
_cell.length_c   1.000
_cell.angle_alpha   90.00
_cell.angle_beta   90.00
_cell.angle_gamma   90.00
#
_symmetry.space_group_name_H-M   'P 1'
#
loop_
_entity.id
_entity.type
_entity.pdbx_description
1 polymer ?
#
loop_
_entity_poly.entity_id
_entity_poly.type
_entity_poly.pdbx_seq_one_letter_code
_entity_poly.pdbx_strand_id
1 'polypeptide(L)'
;MGVSPAGCNRYYASISTGETMPDKTITQEQLKRAALRHWPALAKQAGLEEHLERVEVLHSRHDASSPRIVLKLSGSTGPVALKCKLEARKQKKFPAEIAANRRAAEKMADNSDYRVPHILAVQDGAVLLEYAEASNVYHLIRQKPRAEHLPIIERAGAWLDQFHRTGAIEERVFRTKFFINNIKDLVSLTSEGLSSIPMPEQFLNIARKHIRQGRQMDEVDCLTGELHGDFHLRNLLIGNAVWGVDLLPVNAGPFERDIALFLVRYGALSASYDEIPDGAAVPADITEAFFSGYRLTLPDSPVLAFFLRHRALMDWAKLVSSGDKSKMASDPVLSLTQIERLSGLRAMAARLFAKA
;
A
#
# COMPACT_ATOMS: atom_id res chain seq x y z
N MET A 1 -50.34 -16.34 17.14
CA MET A 1 -49.96 -15.47 18.27
C MET A 1 -48.53 -15.88 18.63
N GLY A 2 -47.48 -15.20 18.17
CA GLY A 2 -46.99 -13.91 18.69
C GLY A 2 -46.38 -14.16 20.08
N VAL A 3 -45.09 -13.94 20.37
CA VAL A 3 -44.33 -12.70 20.25
C VAL A 3 -42.81 -12.99 20.36
N SER A 4 -42.02 -12.18 19.65
CA SER A 4 -40.56 -12.07 19.62
C SER A 4 -39.99 -11.28 20.82
N PRO A 5 -38.76 -11.54 21.31
CA PRO A 5 -38.03 -10.59 22.14
C PRO A 5 -37.09 -9.69 21.33
N ALA A 6 -37.36 -8.41 21.43
CA ALA A 6 -36.56 -7.29 20.96
C ALA A 6 -35.22 -7.16 21.71
N GLY A 7 -34.24 -6.51 21.06
CA GLY A 7 -33.05 -6.02 21.73
C GLY A 7 -32.19 -5.10 20.85
N CYS A 8 -32.34 -3.79 21.07
CA CYS A 8 -31.43 -2.69 20.69
C CYS A 8 -31.36 -2.26 19.20
N ASN A 9 -32.23 -1.32 18.83
CA ASN A 9 -31.94 -0.32 17.79
C ASN A 9 -32.83 0.91 17.98
N ARG A 10 -32.23 2.08 18.25
CA ARG A 10 -32.79 3.47 18.29
C ARG A 10 -31.80 4.34 19.10
N TYR A 11 -31.37 5.57 18.81
CA TYR A 11 -31.70 6.71 17.92
C TYR A 11 -30.36 7.46 17.62
N TYR A 12 -30.18 8.23 16.54
CA TYR A 12 -30.69 9.60 16.35
C TYR A 12 -30.86 9.93 14.86
N ALA A 13 -32.05 10.43 14.53
CA ALA A 13 -32.29 11.31 13.42
C ALA A 13 -32.05 12.76 13.90
N SER A 14 -31.26 13.53 13.15
CA SER A 14 -31.34 14.98 13.13
C SER A 14 -31.31 15.43 11.68
N ILE A 15 -32.36 16.15 11.32
CA ILE A 15 -32.61 16.79 10.03
C ILE A 15 -31.44 17.73 9.70
N SER A 16 -30.83 17.58 8.54
CA SER A 16 -30.14 18.67 7.84
C SER A 16 -30.71 18.69 6.43
N THR A 17 -31.32 19.82 6.13
CA THR A 17 -31.87 20.25 4.85
C THR A 17 -30.99 19.86 3.68
N GLY A 18 -31.64 19.37 2.62
CA GLY A 18 -31.00 19.06 1.36
C GLY A 18 -30.36 20.30 0.75
N GLU A 19 -29.04 20.28 0.69
CA GLU A 19 -28.30 20.70 -0.49
C GLU A 19 -27.27 19.60 -0.74
N THR A 20 -27.50 18.76 -1.74
CA THR A 20 -26.43 18.02 -2.40
C THR A 20 -25.46 19.07 -2.95
N MET A 21 -24.44 19.39 -2.15
CA MET A 21 -23.30 20.18 -2.59
C MET A 21 -22.77 19.53 -3.88
N PRO A 22 -22.64 20.28 -4.98
CA PRO A 22 -22.05 19.74 -6.19
C PRO A 22 -20.65 19.23 -5.83
N ASP A 23 -20.30 18.06 -6.36
CA ASP A 23 -19.02 17.37 -6.24
C ASP A 23 -17.88 18.26 -6.75
N LYS A 24 -17.50 19.27 -5.95
CA LYS A 24 -16.45 20.22 -6.28
C LYS A 24 -15.12 19.49 -6.05
N THR A 25 -14.59 18.94 -7.13
CA THR A 25 -13.22 18.44 -7.18
C THR A 25 -12.27 19.52 -6.65
N ILE A 26 -11.61 19.26 -5.52
CA ILE A 26 -10.66 20.22 -4.93
C ILE A 26 -9.44 20.28 -5.85
N THR A 27 -9.09 21.48 -6.30
CA THR A 27 -7.93 21.71 -7.18
C THR A 27 -6.60 21.53 -6.43
N GLN A 28 -5.52 21.22 -7.15
CA GLN A 28 -4.17 21.14 -6.58
C GLN A 28 -3.77 22.44 -5.86
N GLU A 29 -4.15 23.60 -6.40
CA GLU A 29 -3.82 24.89 -5.80
C GLU A 29 -4.58 25.14 -4.50
N GLN A 30 -5.83 24.67 -4.40
CA GLN A 30 -6.57 24.68 -3.13
C GLN A 30 -5.94 23.74 -2.10
N LEU A 31 -5.50 22.54 -2.51
CA LEU A 31 -4.78 21.62 -1.63
C LEU A 31 -3.47 22.22 -1.13
N LYS A 32 -2.68 22.83 -2.03
CA LYS A 32 -1.41 23.48 -1.72
C LYS A 32 -1.61 24.62 -0.72
N ARG A 33 -2.55 25.54 -0.99
CA ARG A 33 -2.90 26.62 -0.07
C ARG A 33 -3.35 26.08 1.28
N ALA A 34 -4.14 25.00 1.31
CA ALA A 34 -4.59 24.41 2.56
C ALA A 34 -3.45 23.80 3.39
N ALA A 35 -2.52 23.08 2.76
CA ALA A 35 -1.35 22.55 3.42
C ALA A 35 -0.43 23.66 3.96
N LEU A 36 -0.19 24.71 3.18
CA LEU A 36 0.71 25.81 3.57
C LEU A 36 0.17 26.66 4.73
N ARG A 37 -1.13 26.61 5.05
CA ARG A 37 -1.65 27.25 6.28
C ARG A 37 -1.08 26.66 7.57
N HIS A 38 -0.63 25.41 7.54
CA HIS A 38 0.03 24.78 8.69
C HIS A 38 1.51 25.16 8.81
N TRP A 39 2.11 25.76 7.78
CA TRP A 39 3.55 25.98 7.72
C TRP A 39 4.11 26.80 8.89
N PRO A 40 3.57 27.97 9.27
CA PRO A 40 4.16 28.78 10.34
C PRO A 40 4.28 28.03 11.68
N ALA A 41 3.22 27.32 12.06
CA ALA A 41 3.21 26.57 13.30
C ALA A 41 4.07 25.29 13.23
N LEU A 42 4.10 24.59 12.09
CA LEU A 42 4.99 23.44 11.90
C LEU A 42 6.47 23.85 11.87
N ALA A 43 6.81 24.95 11.19
CA ALA A 43 8.18 25.50 11.14
C ALA A 43 8.65 25.86 12.54
N LYS A 44 7.84 26.59 13.31
CA LYS A 44 8.13 26.93 14.71
C LYS A 44 8.36 25.70 15.59
N GLN A 45 7.52 24.67 15.46
CA GLN A 45 7.70 23.41 16.22
C GLN A 45 8.99 22.68 15.86
N ALA A 46 9.38 22.71 14.58
CA ALA A 46 10.58 22.06 14.07
C ALA A 46 11.85 22.90 14.24
N GLY A 47 11.76 24.13 14.77
CA GLY A 47 12.90 25.04 14.88
C GLY A 47 13.41 25.58 13.52
N LEU A 48 12.53 25.66 12.53
CA LEU A 48 12.83 26.13 11.17
C LEU A 48 12.37 27.58 10.98
N GLU A 49 13.01 28.28 10.04
CA GLU A 49 12.59 29.62 9.62
C GLU A 49 11.27 29.56 8.83
N GLU A 50 10.39 30.56 9.01
CA GLU A 50 9.11 30.59 8.30
C GLU A 50 9.27 30.97 6.81
N HIS A 51 10.39 31.57 6.42
CA HIS A 51 10.62 31.95 5.02
C HIS A 51 10.90 30.72 4.14
N LEU A 52 10.14 30.57 3.06
CA LEU A 52 10.32 29.52 2.06
C LEU A 52 10.86 30.13 0.77
N GLU A 53 11.95 29.57 0.26
CA GLU A 53 12.51 29.92 -1.05
C GLU A 53 11.74 29.24 -2.18
N ARG A 54 11.32 27.98 -1.97
CA ARG A 54 10.65 27.19 -3.01
C ARG A 54 9.64 26.20 -2.43
N VAL A 55 8.52 26.05 -3.14
CA VAL A 55 7.48 25.06 -2.83
C VAL A 55 7.14 24.25 -4.07
N GLU A 56 7.36 22.94 -4.00
CA GLU A 56 7.11 22.01 -5.10
C GLU A 56 6.06 20.98 -4.70
N VAL A 57 5.15 20.64 -5.62
CA VAL A 57 4.16 19.57 -5.39
C VAL A 57 4.77 18.24 -5.82
N LEU A 58 4.97 17.33 -4.87
CA LEU A 58 5.49 15.99 -5.13
C LEU A 58 4.37 15.01 -5.49
N HIS A 59 3.24 15.12 -4.81
CA HIS A 59 2.07 14.27 -5.03
C HIS A 59 0.79 14.99 -4.61
N SER A 60 -0.29 14.81 -5.37
CA SER A 60 -1.62 15.29 -4.99
C SER A 60 -2.67 14.23 -5.35
N ARG A 61 -3.71 14.13 -4.52
CA ARG A 61 -4.92 13.34 -4.79
C ARG A 61 -6.13 14.22 -4.49
N HIS A 62 -7.00 14.35 -5.49
CA HIS A 62 -8.08 15.35 -5.55
C HIS A 62 -9.47 14.73 -5.31
N ASP A 63 -9.52 13.40 -5.21
CA ASP A 63 -10.72 12.63 -4.87
C ASP A 63 -11.35 13.15 -3.58
N ALA A 64 -12.64 13.52 -3.67
CA ALA A 64 -13.43 14.11 -2.61
C ALA A 64 -13.42 13.27 -1.32
N SER A 65 -13.28 11.95 -1.42
CA SER A 65 -13.28 11.03 -0.27
C SER A 65 -11.95 10.95 0.50
N SER A 66 -10.87 11.54 -0.03
CA SER A 66 -9.54 11.50 0.59
C SER A 66 -8.54 12.52 0.03
N PRO A 67 -8.87 13.82 -0.03
CA PRO A 67 -7.97 14.85 -0.52
C PRO A 67 -6.66 14.88 0.28
N ARG A 68 -5.53 14.78 -0.41
CA ARG A 68 -4.18 14.80 0.20
C ARG A 68 -3.16 15.41 -0.74
N ILE A 69 -2.12 16.00 -0.14
CA ILE A 69 -1.00 16.56 -0.88
C ILE A 69 0.30 16.32 -0.12
N VAL A 70 1.39 16.16 -0.88
CA VAL A 70 2.76 16.11 -0.39
C VAL A 70 3.55 17.19 -1.12
N LEU A 71 4.21 18.05 -0.35
CA LEU A 71 5.02 19.17 -0.85
C LEU A 71 6.49 18.97 -0.45
N LYS A 72 7.42 19.38 -1.31
CA LYS A 72 8.80 19.70 -0.94
C LYS A 72 8.84 21.19 -0.62
N LEU A 73 9.24 21.54 0.60
CA LEU A 73 9.44 22.92 1.03
C LEU A 73 10.94 23.13 1.18
N SER A 74 11.51 24.14 0.52
CA SER A 74 12.93 24.47 0.60
C SER A 74 13.10 25.85 1.21
N GLY A 75 13.98 25.96 2.20
CA GLY A 75 14.43 27.20 2.82
C GLY A 75 15.92 27.11 3.17
N SER A 76 16.40 28.05 3.99
CA SER A 76 17.82 28.22 4.35
C SER A 76 18.46 26.98 4.99
N THR A 77 17.69 26.17 5.71
CA THR A 77 18.16 24.95 6.40
C THR A 77 18.07 23.67 5.55
N GLY A 78 17.74 23.80 4.27
CA GLY A 78 17.53 22.66 3.36
C GLY A 78 16.07 22.21 3.25
N PRO A 79 15.80 21.16 2.44
CA PRO A 79 14.44 20.76 2.12
C PRO A 79 13.79 19.89 3.18
N VAL A 80 12.47 20.05 3.33
CA VAL A 80 11.59 19.21 4.17
C VAL A 80 10.36 18.76 3.37
N ALA A 81 9.77 17.63 3.76
CA ALA A 81 8.53 17.13 3.16
C ALA A 81 7.32 17.48 4.04
N LEU A 82 6.33 18.19 3.49
CA LEU A 82 5.05 18.45 4.14
C LEU A 82 3.97 17.56 3.54
N LYS A 83 3.42 16.64 4.34
CA LYS A 83 2.28 15.80 3.96
C LYS A 83 1.04 16.27 4.70
N CYS A 84 -0.05 16.54 3.97
CA CYS A 84 -1.30 17.03 4.54
C CYS A 84 -2.49 16.19 4.05
N LYS A 85 -3.35 15.78 4.99
CA LYS A 85 -4.63 15.10 4.75
C LYS A 85 -5.77 16.02 5.22
N LEU A 86 -6.64 16.45 4.32
CA LEU A 86 -7.61 17.51 4.62
C LEU A 86 -8.94 17.04 5.25
N GLU A 87 -9.20 15.73 5.36
CA GLU A 87 -10.47 15.23 5.91
C GLU A 87 -10.41 14.80 7.38
N ALA A 88 -11.33 15.35 8.18
CA ALA A 88 -11.56 15.00 9.58
C ALA A 88 -11.96 13.53 9.81
N ARG A 89 -12.69 12.89 8.88
CA ARG A 89 -13.22 11.52 9.07
C ARG A 89 -12.14 10.43 9.11
N LYS A 90 -10.95 10.68 8.54
CA LYS A 90 -9.80 9.77 8.56
C LYS A 90 -8.72 10.16 9.58
N GLN A 91 -8.90 11.26 10.33
CA GLN A 91 -7.99 11.65 11.40
C GLN A 91 -7.91 10.59 12.52
N LYS A 92 -8.88 9.68 12.65
CA LYS A 92 -8.80 8.59 13.64
C LYS A 92 -7.56 7.70 13.49
N LYS A 93 -7.05 7.50 12.27
CA LYS A 93 -5.85 6.69 12.03
C LYS A 93 -4.56 7.51 12.05
N PHE A 94 -4.65 8.83 11.91
CA PHE A 94 -3.50 9.71 11.78
C PHE A 94 -2.54 9.62 12.98
N PRO A 95 -2.99 9.67 14.26
CA PRO A 95 -2.09 9.46 15.40
C PRO A 95 -1.35 8.12 15.36
N ALA A 96 -2.02 7.06 14.91
CA ALA A 96 -1.43 5.73 14.85
C ALA A 96 -0.41 5.60 13.70
N GLU A 97 -0.61 6.31 12.59
CA GLU A 97 0.37 6.42 11.49
C GLU A 97 1.61 7.20 11.94
N ILE A 98 1.41 8.32 12.65
CA ILE A 98 2.50 9.12 13.24
C ILE A 98 3.33 8.28 14.22
N ALA A 99 2.66 7.53 15.10
CA ALA A 99 3.33 6.65 16.04
C ALA A 99 4.11 5.53 15.35
N ALA A 100 3.58 4.97 14.25
CA ALA A 100 4.29 3.94 13.48
C ALA A 100 5.55 4.48 12.81
N ASN A 101 5.46 5.65 12.17
CA ASN A 101 6.63 6.26 11.55
C ASN A 101 7.70 6.63 12.60
N ARG A 102 7.34 7.25 13.74
CA ARG A 102 8.29 7.57 14.81
C ARG A 102 9.03 6.35 15.32
N ARG A 103 8.29 5.28 15.68
CA ARG A 103 8.91 4.03 16.15
C ARG A 103 9.85 3.42 15.11
N ALA A 104 9.45 3.41 13.85
CA ALA A 104 10.29 2.87 12.79
C ALA A 104 11.55 3.71 12.55
N ALA A 105 11.43 5.03 12.56
CA ALA A 105 12.57 5.94 12.45
C ALA A 105 13.54 5.77 13.63
N GLU A 106 13.03 5.71 14.86
CA GLU A 106 13.83 5.47 16.07
C GLU A 106 14.59 4.14 15.98
N LYS A 107 13.93 3.05 15.62
CA LYS A 107 14.57 1.73 15.52
C LYS A 107 15.57 1.59 14.36
N MET A 108 15.50 2.47 13.36
CA MET A 108 16.40 2.48 12.21
C MET A 108 17.41 3.64 12.27
N ALA A 109 17.46 4.40 13.36
CA ALA A 109 18.25 5.63 13.46
C ALA A 109 19.77 5.39 13.27
N ASP A 110 20.27 4.24 13.72
CA ASP A 110 21.70 3.89 13.65
C ASP A 110 22.13 3.39 12.25
N ASN A 111 21.21 3.27 11.29
CA ASN A 111 21.51 2.79 9.95
C ASN A 111 21.54 3.95 8.94
N SER A 112 22.71 4.24 8.38
CA SER A 112 22.88 5.30 7.37
C SER A 112 22.31 4.93 6.00
N ASP A 113 22.25 3.64 5.68
CA ASP A 113 21.95 3.13 4.34
C ASP A 113 20.46 2.81 4.15
N TYR A 114 19.78 2.42 5.23
CA TYR A 114 18.37 2.08 5.28
C TYR A 114 17.65 2.92 6.32
N ARG A 115 16.75 3.79 5.86
CA ARG A 115 16.18 4.85 6.70
C ARG A 115 14.66 4.89 6.63
N VAL A 116 14.05 5.54 7.63
CA VAL A 116 12.67 6.01 7.63
C VAL A 116 12.72 7.51 7.97
N PRO A 117 11.99 8.38 7.26
CA PRO A 117 12.04 9.82 7.52
C PRO A 117 11.61 10.16 8.94
N HIS A 118 12.41 10.98 9.63
CA HIS A 118 12.04 11.51 10.94
C HIS A 118 10.89 12.50 10.83
N ILE A 119 9.97 12.45 11.79
CA ILE A 119 8.93 13.46 11.94
C ILE A 119 9.48 14.65 12.72
N LEU A 120 9.48 15.81 12.07
CA LEU A 120 9.97 17.07 12.61
C LEU A 120 8.87 17.82 13.37
N ALA A 121 7.64 17.81 12.85
CA ALA A 121 6.49 18.47 13.46
C ALA A 121 5.16 17.86 13.01
N VAL A 122 4.10 18.01 13.80
CA VAL A 122 2.76 17.48 13.51
C VAL A 122 1.69 18.49 13.92
N GLN A 123 0.70 18.71 13.06
CA GLN A 123 -0.44 19.57 13.37
C GLN A 123 -1.65 19.18 12.53
N ASP A 124 -2.79 18.89 13.17
CA ASP A 124 -4.12 18.80 12.54
C ASP A 124 -4.19 18.08 11.17
N GLY A 125 -3.63 16.87 11.07
CA GLY A 125 -3.63 16.09 9.82
C GLY A 125 -2.52 16.48 8.83
N ALA A 126 -1.65 17.41 9.21
CA ALA A 126 -0.40 17.73 8.54
C ALA A 126 0.81 17.21 9.35
N VAL A 127 1.81 16.72 8.64
CA VAL A 127 3.07 16.23 9.20
C VAL A 127 4.24 16.75 8.38
N LEU A 128 5.23 17.26 9.08
CA LEU A 128 6.51 17.69 8.53
C LEU A 128 7.53 16.59 8.76
N LEU A 129 8.23 16.19 7.70
CA LEU A 129 9.17 15.08 7.66
C LEU A 129 10.52 15.55 7.12
N GLU A 130 11.58 14.87 7.54
CA GLU A 130 12.86 14.87 6.84
C GLU A 130 12.62 14.58 5.33
N TYR A 131 13.30 15.35 4.46
CA TYR A 131 13.20 15.12 3.03
C TYR A 131 14.23 14.08 2.58
N ALA A 132 13.76 13.03 1.91
CA ALA A 132 14.63 12.05 1.25
C ALA A 132 14.98 12.56 -0.16
N GLU A 133 16.26 12.89 -0.38
CA GLU A 133 16.82 13.16 -1.72
C GLU A 133 16.95 11.85 -2.51
N ALA A 134 15.82 11.33 -2.96
CA ALA A 134 15.67 10.00 -3.55
C ALA A 134 14.46 9.93 -4.49
N SER A 135 14.49 8.99 -5.43
CA SER A 135 13.37 8.71 -6.33
C SER A 135 12.61 7.46 -5.90
N ASN A 136 11.28 7.45 -6.01
CA ASN A 136 10.53 6.23 -5.74
C ASN A 136 10.85 5.13 -6.76
N VAL A 137 10.87 3.88 -6.30
CA VAL A 137 11.23 2.71 -7.12
C VAL A 137 10.35 2.57 -8.36
N TYR A 138 9.06 2.91 -8.28
CA TYR A 138 8.16 2.89 -9.45
C TYR A 138 8.65 3.82 -10.57
N HIS A 139 9.12 5.01 -10.22
CA HIS A 139 9.66 5.97 -11.19
C HIS A 139 10.95 5.46 -11.82
N LEU A 140 11.87 4.94 -11.00
CA LEU A 140 13.16 4.40 -11.46
C LEU A 140 12.98 3.27 -12.47
N ILE A 141 12.11 2.30 -12.15
CA ILE A 141 11.80 1.15 -13.02
C ILE A 141 11.14 1.57 -14.33
N ARG A 142 10.35 2.66 -14.34
CA ARG A 142 9.71 3.16 -15.55
C ARG A 142 10.67 3.87 -16.50
N GLN A 143 11.80 4.36 -16.00
CA GLN A 143 12.78 5.13 -16.76
C GLN A 143 14.00 4.31 -17.17
N LYS A 144 14.25 3.20 -16.50
CA LYS A 144 15.44 2.39 -16.69
C LYS A 144 15.14 1.15 -17.54
N PRO A 145 16.12 0.65 -18.30
CA PRO A 145 16.00 -0.64 -18.96
C PRO A 145 15.95 -1.77 -17.92
N ARG A 146 15.36 -2.91 -18.33
CA ARG A 146 15.12 -4.08 -17.47
C ARG A 146 16.36 -4.61 -16.75
N ALA A 147 17.54 -4.53 -17.38
CA ALA A 147 18.81 -4.96 -16.79
C ALA A 147 19.19 -4.15 -15.54
N GLU A 148 18.82 -2.86 -15.49
CA GLU A 148 19.11 -1.97 -14.37
C GLU A 148 18.11 -2.14 -13.21
N HIS A 149 17.07 -2.96 -13.35
CA HIS A 149 16.13 -3.21 -12.26
C HIS A 149 16.76 -4.04 -11.15
N LEU A 150 17.65 -4.99 -11.45
CA LEU A 150 18.19 -5.93 -10.47
C LEU A 150 18.79 -5.26 -9.22
N PRO A 151 19.74 -4.30 -9.34
CA PRO A 151 20.28 -3.62 -8.16
C PRO A 151 19.24 -2.79 -7.40
N ILE A 152 18.20 -2.28 -8.08
CA ILE A 152 17.09 -1.57 -7.43
C ILE A 152 16.26 -2.54 -6.57
N ILE A 153 15.96 -3.73 -7.11
CA ILE A 153 15.19 -4.76 -6.43
C ILE A 153 15.96 -5.37 -5.26
N GLU A 154 17.28 -5.57 -5.40
CA GLU A 154 18.15 -6.01 -4.31
C GLU A 154 18.13 -5.03 -3.14
N ARG A 155 18.31 -3.73 -3.40
CA ARG A 155 18.21 -2.69 -2.38
C ARG A 155 16.83 -2.63 -1.72
N ALA A 156 15.77 -2.97 -2.45
CA ALA A 156 14.42 -3.08 -1.89
C ALA A 156 14.29 -4.26 -0.92
N GLY A 157 14.83 -5.42 -1.29
CA GLY A 157 14.92 -6.57 -0.39
C GLY A 157 15.71 -6.25 0.88
N ALA A 158 16.88 -5.60 0.73
CA ALA A 158 17.75 -5.25 1.85
C ALA A 158 17.12 -4.26 2.83
N TRP A 159 16.41 -3.23 2.33
CA TRP A 159 15.68 -2.31 3.20
C TRP A 159 14.58 -3.03 4.00
N LEU A 160 13.82 -3.93 3.36
CA LEU A 160 12.74 -4.66 4.03
C LEU A 160 13.27 -5.65 5.07
N ASP A 161 14.40 -6.32 4.78
CA ASP A 161 15.08 -7.21 5.72
C ASP A 161 15.50 -6.45 6.97
N GLN A 162 16.18 -5.31 6.79
CA GLN A 162 16.57 -4.45 7.89
C GLN A 162 15.36 -3.99 8.70
N PHE A 163 14.30 -3.53 8.03
CA PHE A 163 13.08 -3.08 8.69
C PHE A 163 12.43 -4.19 9.53
N HIS A 164 12.27 -5.40 9.00
CA HIS A 164 11.69 -6.51 9.75
C HIS A 164 12.52 -6.95 10.96
N ARG A 165 13.85 -6.80 10.91
CA ARG A 165 14.76 -7.07 12.04
C ARG A 165 14.67 -6.06 13.17
N THR A 166 14.01 -4.92 12.97
CA THR A 166 13.85 -3.90 14.02
C THR A 166 12.84 -4.29 15.11
N GLY A 167 12.02 -5.31 14.88
CA GLY A 167 11.01 -5.80 15.82
C GLY A 167 11.35 -7.16 16.41
N ALA A 168 10.54 -7.59 17.39
CA ALA A 168 10.57 -8.98 17.82
C ALA A 168 10.15 -9.89 16.65
N ILE A 169 10.93 -10.94 16.44
CA ILE A 169 10.66 -11.97 15.45
C ILE A 169 10.16 -13.19 16.19
N GLU A 170 9.00 -13.69 15.78
CA GLU A 170 8.38 -14.88 16.34
C GLU A 170 8.11 -15.90 15.25
N GLU A 171 8.44 -17.16 15.53
CA GLU A 171 8.00 -18.28 14.72
C GLU A 171 6.56 -18.64 15.09
N ARG A 172 5.68 -18.72 14.09
CA ARG A 172 4.28 -19.06 14.27
C ARG A 172 3.80 -19.98 13.16
N VAL A 173 2.88 -20.87 13.50
CA VAL A 173 2.13 -21.64 12.51
C VAL A 173 1.26 -20.70 11.68
N PHE A 174 1.47 -20.71 10.37
CA PHE A 174 0.67 -19.96 9.42
C PHE A 174 -0.77 -20.50 9.38
N ARG A 175 -1.74 -19.58 9.49
CA ARG A 175 -3.17 -19.91 9.44
C ARG A 175 -3.83 -19.18 8.28
N THR A 176 -4.26 -19.92 7.27
CA THR A 176 -4.85 -19.33 6.05
C THR A 176 -6.30 -18.89 6.23
N LYS A 177 -6.99 -19.38 7.26
CA LYS A 177 -8.44 -19.19 7.50
C LYS A 177 -8.91 -17.76 7.29
N PHE A 178 -8.22 -16.77 7.88
CA PHE A 178 -8.61 -15.36 7.76
C PHE A 178 -8.53 -14.87 6.29
N PHE A 179 -7.43 -15.16 5.61
CA PHE A 179 -7.20 -14.75 4.22
C PHE A 179 -8.16 -15.44 3.25
N ILE A 180 -8.42 -16.73 3.46
CA ILE A 180 -9.36 -17.50 2.64
C ILE A 180 -10.81 -17.06 2.85
N ASN A 181 -11.20 -16.73 4.09
CA ASN A 181 -12.55 -16.22 4.34
C ASN A 181 -12.79 -14.88 3.62
N ASN A 182 -11.82 -13.98 3.61
CA ASN A 182 -11.92 -12.72 2.84
C ASN A 182 -12.18 -12.99 1.34
N ILE A 183 -11.48 -13.96 0.74
CA ILE A 183 -11.71 -14.34 -0.66
C ILE A 183 -13.07 -15.00 -0.85
N LYS A 184 -13.55 -15.83 0.09
CA LYS A 184 -14.90 -16.40 0.03
C LYS A 184 -15.98 -15.32 0.05
N ASP A 185 -15.83 -14.31 0.89
CA ASP A 185 -16.77 -13.20 0.97
C ASP A 185 -16.82 -12.44 -0.37
N LEU A 186 -15.66 -12.16 -0.97
CA LEU A 186 -15.57 -11.56 -2.30
C LEU A 186 -16.21 -12.44 -3.39
N VAL A 187 -16.01 -13.77 -3.33
CA VAL A 187 -16.64 -14.71 -4.25
C VAL A 187 -18.16 -14.71 -4.11
N SER A 188 -18.71 -14.67 -2.89
CA SER A 188 -20.16 -14.57 -2.65
C SER A 188 -20.71 -13.28 -3.24
N LEU A 189 -20.13 -12.13 -2.85
CA LEU A 189 -20.57 -10.82 -3.32
C LEU A 189 -20.50 -10.70 -4.85
N THR A 190 -19.46 -11.23 -5.48
CA THR A 190 -19.31 -11.19 -6.94
C THR A 190 -20.31 -12.12 -7.63
N SER A 191 -20.57 -13.31 -7.08
CA SER A 191 -21.52 -14.27 -7.65
C SER A 191 -22.98 -13.76 -7.55
N GLU A 192 -23.28 -12.96 -6.52
CA GLU A 192 -24.58 -12.31 -6.31
C GLU A 192 -24.72 -10.99 -7.08
N GLY A 193 -23.70 -10.57 -7.84
CA GLY A 193 -23.70 -9.28 -8.56
C GLY A 193 -23.58 -8.05 -7.65
N LEU A 194 -23.24 -8.24 -6.37
CA LEU A 194 -23.07 -7.19 -5.36
C LEU A 194 -21.65 -6.60 -5.36
N SER A 195 -20.77 -7.03 -6.27
CA SER A 195 -19.42 -6.47 -6.43
C SER A 195 -19.08 -6.26 -7.90
N SER A 196 -18.63 -5.04 -8.22
CA SER A 196 -18.25 -4.62 -9.58
C SER A 196 -16.81 -5.05 -9.92
N ILE A 197 -16.45 -6.33 -9.76
CA ILE A 197 -15.11 -6.81 -10.09
C ILE A 197 -14.98 -6.94 -11.62
N PRO A 198 -13.94 -6.36 -12.25
CA PRO A 198 -13.72 -6.51 -13.68
C PRO A 198 -13.48 -7.98 -14.05
N MET A 199 -14.03 -8.45 -15.17
CA MET A 199 -13.86 -9.84 -15.64
C MET A 199 -14.24 -10.88 -14.56
N PRO A 200 -15.49 -10.82 -14.04
CA PRO A 200 -15.89 -11.54 -12.83
C PRO A 200 -15.79 -13.06 -12.97
N GLU A 201 -16.10 -13.63 -14.14
CA GLU A 201 -16.00 -15.08 -14.36
C GLU A 201 -14.56 -15.60 -14.23
N GLN A 202 -13.60 -14.88 -14.83
CA GLN A 202 -12.18 -15.21 -14.74
C GLN A 202 -11.69 -15.07 -13.29
N PHE A 203 -12.08 -13.99 -12.61
CA PHE A 203 -11.78 -13.78 -11.21
C PHE A 203 -12.32 -14.92 -10.33
N LEU A 204 -13.60 -15.27 -10.49
CA LEU A 204 -14.27 -16.34 -9.72
C LEU A 204 -13.59 -17.69 -9.92
N ASN A 205 -13.19 -18.03 -11.15
CA ASN A 205 -12.49 -19.27 -11.44
C ASN A 205 -11.15 -19.36 -10.68
N ILE A 206 -10.34 -18.30 -10.74
CA ILE A 206 -9.03 -18.25 -10.07
C ILE A 206 -9.19 -18.19 -8.53
N ALA A 207 -10.15 -17.40 -8.04
CA ALA A 207 -10.42 -17.29 -6.61
C ALA A 207 -10.82 -18.64 -5.99
N ARG A 208 -11.67 -19.43 -6.70
CA ARG A 208 -12.04 -20.78 -6.25
C ARG A 208 -10.85 -21.74 -6.23
N LYS A 209 -9.90 -21.65 -7.19
CA LYS A 209 -8.64 -22.40 -7.14
C LYS A 209 -7.83 -22.04 -5.89
N HIS A 210 -7.64 -20.75 -5.64
CA HIS A 210 -6.91 -20.28 -4.46
C HIS A 210 -7.54 -20.74 -3.13
N ILE A 211 -8.88 -20.71 -3.02
CA ILE A 211 -9.60 -21.20 -1.85
C ILE A 211 -9.33 -22.69 -1.59
N ARG A 212 -9.26 -23.52 -2.63
CA ARG A 212 -8.97 -24.96 -2.48
C ARG A 212 -7.54 -25.19 -2.00
N GLN A 213 -6.58 -24.53 -2.61
CA GLN A 213 -5.16 -24.65 -2.26
C GLN A 213 -4.85 -24.15 -0.86
N GLY A 214 -5.44 -23.02 -0.45
CA GLY A 214 -5.20 -22.45 0.87
C GLY A 214 -5.65 -23.34 2.03
N ARG A 215 -6.57 -24.29 1.82
CA ARG A 215 -6.99 -25.27 2.84
C ARG A 215 -5.93 -26.35 3.10
N GLN A 216 -4.95 -26.50 2.21
CA GLN A 216 -3.88 -27.52 2.31
C GLN A 216 -2.61 -26.98 2.97
N MET A 217 -2.66 -25.75 3.50
CA MET A 217 -1.51 -25.00 4.01
C MET A 217 -1.52 -24.81 5.54
N ASP A 218 -2.45 -25.45 6.23
CA ASP A 218 -2.42 -25.46 7.69
C ASP A 218 -1.15 -26.22 8.13
N GLU A 219 -0.50 -25.75 9.20
CA GLU A 219 0.72 -26.35 9.80
C GLU A 219 2.07 -26.00 9.14
N VAL A 220 2.13 -24.98 8.28
CA VAL A 220 3.41 -24.43 7.80
C VAL A 220 3.91 -23.37 8.78
N ASP A 221 5.12 -23.53 9.31
CA ASP A 221 5.76 -22.51 10.15
C ASP A 221 6.22 -21.31 9.32
N CYS A 222 6.15 -20.12 9.92
CA CYS A 222 6.61 -18.88 9.31
C CYS A 222 7.14 -17.91 10.36
N LEU A 223 8.06 -17.05 9.93
CA LEU A 223 8.49 -15.92 10.74
C LEU A 223 7.48 -14.79 10.65
N THR A 224 7.14 -14.25 11.81
CA THR A 224 6.21 -13.15 11.97
C THR A 224 6.86 -12.03 12.76
N GLY A 225 6.49 -10.80 12.46
CA GLY A 225 6.99 -9.62 13.16
C GLY A 225 6.27 -8.37 12.70
N GLU A 226 6.88 -7.21 12.97
CA GLU A 226 6.38 -5.92 12.52
C GLU A 226 6.46 -5.82 10.99
N LEU A 227 5.38 -5.37 10.36
CA LEU A 227 5.24 -5.23 8.91
C LEU A 227 5.13 -3.75 8.55
N HIS A 228 5.69 -3.38 7.39
CA HIS A 228 5.45 -2.09 6.77
C HIS A 228 3.97 -1.97 6.37
N GLY A 229 3.38 -3.06 5.88
CA GLY A 229 1.95 -3.22 5.61
C GLY A 229 1.43 -2.61 4.30
N ASP A 230 2.15 -1.63 3.74
CA ASP A 230 1.94 -1.13 2.37
C ASP A 230 3.25 -1.05 1.57
N PHE A 231 4.11 -2.07 1.70
CA PHE A 231 5.42 -2.10 1.05
C PHE A 231 5.33 -2.33 -0.47
N HIS A 232 5.33 -1.25 -1.24
CA HIS A 232 5.24 -1.29 -2.70
C HIS A 232 6.15 -0.24 -3.36
N LEU A 233 6.33 -0.31 -4.68
CA LEU A 233 7.31 0.50 -5.42
C LEU A 233 7.20 2.03 -5.27
N ARG A 234 6.05 2.58 -4.84
CA ARG A 234 5.88 4.02 -4.58
C ARG A 234 6.20 4.45 -3.14
N ASN A 235 6.32 3.49 -2.22
CA ASN A 235 6.57 3.70 -0.80
C ASN A 235 8.02 3.36 -0.41
N LEU A 236 8.86 3.08 -1.41
CA LEU A 236 10.29 2.90 -1.25
C LEU A 236 11.01 3.90 -2.16
N LEU A 237 11.89 4.71 -1.59
CA LEU A 237 12.68 5.72 -2.29
C LEU A 237 14.15 5.30 -2.29
N ILE A 238 14.80 5.42 -3.43
CA ILE A 238 16.22 5.07 -3.60
C ILE A 238 17.00 6.30 -4.06
N GLY A 239 18.01 6.65 -3.28
CA GLY A 239 19.06 7.61 -3.59
C GLY A 239 20.40 7.05 -3.09
N ASN A 240 21.18 7.87 -2.39
CA ASN A 240 22.36 7.38 -1.66
C ASN A 240 21.95 6.37 -0.58
N ALA A 241 20.97 6.72 0.25
CA ALA A 241 20.28 5.80 1.15
C ALA A 241 18.95 5.30 0.53
N VAL A 242 18.39 4.23 1.09
CA VAL A 242 17.06 3.69 0.77
C VAL A 242 16.08 4.06 1.89
N TRP A 243 14.91 4.55 1.52
CA TRP A 243 13.92 5.09 2.45
C TRP A 243 12.57 4.43 2.30
N GLY A 244 12.05 3.86 3.40
CA GLY A 244 10.66 3.43 3.47
C GLY A 244 9.77 4.56 3.99
N VAL A 245 8.63 4.75 3.33
CA VAL A 245 7.66 5.81 3.66
C VAL A 245 6.24 5.25 3.72
N ASP A 246 5.34 5.97 4.38
CA ASP A 246 3.91 5.61 4.43
C ASP A 246 3.63 4.25 5.09
N LEU A 247 4.33 3.97 6.20
CA LEU A 247 4.09 2.80 7.05
C LEU A 247 2.65 2.79 7.58
N LEU A 248 2.02 1.61 7.55
CA LEU A 248 0.71 1.45 8.18
C LEU A 248 0.85 1.36 9.72
N PRO A 249 -0.18 1.79 10.48
CA PRO A 249 -0.22 1.58 11.92
C PRO A 249 -0.06 0.11 12.31
N VAL A 250 0.44 -0.14 13.53
CA VAL A 250 0.76 -1.46 14.15
C VAL A 250 0.14 -2.62 13.38
N ASN A 251 0.97 -3.23 12.55
CA ASN A 251 0.60 -4.34 11.68
C ASN A 251 1.67 -5.41 11.90
N ALA A 252 1.27 -6.55 12.43
CA ALA A 252 2.15 -7.70 12.60
C ALA A 252 1.61 -8.89 11.81
N GLY A 253 2.49 -9.77 11.37
CA GLY A 253 2.13 -10.98 10.67
C GLY A 253 3.30 -11.59 9.91
N PRO A 254 3.03 -12.57 9.03
CA PRO A 254 4.07 -13.20 8.22
C PRO A 254 4.77 -12.18 7.33
N PHE A 255 6.10 -12.19 7.32
CA PHE A 255 6.90 -11.24 6.55
C PHE A 255 6.64 -11.33 5.04
N GLU A 256 6.25 -12.51 4.56
CA GLU A 256 5.91 -12.76 3.16
C GLU A 256 4.74 -11.88 2.66
N ARG A 257 3.96 -11.29 3.56
CA ARG A 257 2.89 -10.33 3.20
C ARG A 257 3.45 -9.08 2.51
N ASP A 258 4.52 -8.51 3.04
CA ASP A 258 5.14 -7.32 2.46
C ASP A 258 5.93 -7.68 1.20
N ILE A 259 6.63 -8.82 1.20
CA ILE A 259 7.33 -9.34 0.02
C ILE A 259 6.34 -9.54 -1.14
N ALA A 260 5.23 -10.21 -0.89
CA ALA A 260 4.22 -10.47 -1.92
C ALA A 260 3.59 -9.19 -2.45
N LEU A 261 3.35 -8.19 -1.58
CA LEU A 261 2.87 -6.89 -2.02
C LEU A 261 3.83 -6.23 -3.02
N PHE A 262 5.12 -6.23 -2.71
CA PHE A 262 6.13 -5.63 -3.58
C PHE A 262 6.25 -6.37 -4.91
N LEU A 263 6.44 -7.69 -4.88
CA LEU A 263 6.67 -8.52 -6.08
C LEU A 263 5.44 -8.55 -7.00
N VAL A 264 4.22 -8.68 -6.46
CA VAL A 264 2.98 -8.63 -7.28
C VAL A 264 2.81 -7.28 -7.96
N ARG A 265 3.18 -6.17 -7.28
CA ARG A 265 3.09 -4.83 -7.89
C ARG A 265 4.17 -4.60 -8.92
N TYR A 266 5.36 -5.16 -8.73
CA TYR A 266 6.40 -5.14 -9.77
C TYR A 266 5.93 -5.93 -10.98
N GLY A 267 5.53 -7.19 -10.79
CA GLY A 267 5.07 -8.08 -11.85
C GLY A 267 3.93 -7.48 -12.67
N ALA A 268 2.89 -6.99 -12.00
CA ALA A 268 1.73 -6.42 -12.67
C ALA A 268 1.99 -5.13 -13.46
N LEU A 269 3.10 -4.42 -13.21
CA LEU A 269 3.35 -3.11 -13.84
C LEU A 269 4.59 -3.07 -14.73
N SER A 270 5.52 -4.02 -14.60
CA SER A 270 6.87 -3.88 -15.15
C SER A 270 7.50 -5.17 -15.67
N ALA A 271 6.92 -6.35 -15.42
CA ALA A 271 7.51 -7.61 -15.85
C ALA A 271 7.16 -7.95 -17.31
N SER A 272 8.08 -8.64 -17.99
CA SER A 272 7.78 -9.37 -19.22
C SER A 272 7.08 -10.67 -18.86
N TYR A 273 5.79 -10.81 -19.18
CA TYR A 273 4.96 -11.94 -18.73
C TYR A 273 5.37 -13.29 -19.34
N ASP A 274 6.10 -13.28 -20.45
CA ASP A 274 6.65 -14.47 -21.10
C ASP A 274 7.89 -15.02 -20.38
N GLU A 275 8.56 -14.19 -19.61
CA GLU A 275 9.73 -14.55 -18.80
C GLU A 275 9.35 -15.00 -17.38
N ILE A 276 8.07 -14.88 -16.99
CA ILE A 276 7.61 -15.30 -15.67
C ILE A 276 7.40 -16.82 -15.66
N PRO A 277 8.12 -17.57 -14.81
CA PRO A 277 7.90 -19.01 -14.68
C PRO A 277 6.51 -19.33 -14.12
N ASP A 278 6.00 -20.51 -14.47
CA ASP A 278 4.75 -21.00 -13.89
C ASP A 278 4.86 -21.15 -12.37
N GLY A 279 3.88 -20.57 -11.67
CA GLY A 279 3.83 -20.49 -10.21
C GLY A 279 4.49 -19.23 -9.62
N ALA A 280 5.13 -18.38 -10.43
CA ALA A 280 5.79 -17.16 -9.97
C ALA A 280 5.01 -15.87 -10.31
N ALA A 281 5.30 -14.78 -9.61
CA ALA A 281 4.74 -13.46 -9.88
C ALA A 281 5.65 -12.57 -10.73
N VAL A 282 6.93 -12.92 -10.83
CA VAL A 282 7.99 -12.15 -11.48
C VAL A 282 9.00 -13.10 -12.13
N PRO A 283 9.83 -12.63 -13.07
CA PRO A 283 10.93 -13.42 -13.61
C PRO A 283 11.93 -13.88 -12.51
N ALA A 284 12.67 -14.95 -12.79
CA ALA A 284 13.53 -15.60 -11.80
C ALA A 284 14.65 -14.68 -11.26
N ASP A 285 15.29 -13.91 -12.14
CA ASP A 285 16.33 -12.93 -11.80
C ASP A 285 15.83 -11.83 -10.85
N ILE A 286 14.57 -11.42 -10.96
CA ILE A 286 13.95 -10.45 -10.03
C ILE A 286 13.73 -11.06 -8.65
N THR A 287 13.33 -12.33 -8.62
CA THR A 287 13.21 -13.06 -7.34
C THR A 287 14.58 -13.19 -6.70
N GLU A 288 15.58 -13.64 -7.46
CA GLU A 288 16.96 -13.76 -7.00
C GLU A 288 17.52 -12.42 -6.48
N ALA A 289 17.36 -11.34 -7.24
CA ALA A 289 17.81 -10.02 -6.81
C ALA A 289 17.14 -9.58 -5.49
N PHE A 290 15.82 -9.75 -5.36
CA PHE A 290 15.12 -9.38 -4.12
C PHE A 290 15.66 -10.18 -2.91
N PHE A 291 15.81 -11.49 -3.07
CA PHE A 291 16.31 -12.38 -2.01
C PHE A 291 17.83 -12.34 -1.85
N SER A 292 18.56 -11.66 -2.74
CA SER A 292 19.96 -11.28 -2.48
C SER A 292 20.05 -10.27 -1.33
N GLY A 293 19.12 -9.31 -1.31
CA GLY A 293 18.98 -8.33 -0.23
C GLY A 293 18.19 -8.85 0.98
N TYR A 294 17.23 -9.76 0.78
CA TYR A 294 16.33 -10.22 1.83
C TYR A 294 16.61 -11.65 2.31
N ARG A 295 16.86 -11.85 3.61
CA ARG A 295 17.40 -13.09 4.18
C ARG A 295 16.60 -13.71 5.32
N LEU A 296 15.51 -13.10 5.76
CA LEU A 296 14.66 -13.67 6.83
C LEU A 296 13.78 -14.84 6.35
N THR A 297 13.45 -14.92 5.06
CA THR A 297 12.64 -15.99 4.48
C THR A 297 13.24 -16.44 3.15
N LEU A 298 12.84 -17.62 2.69
CA LEU A 298 13.34 -18.21 1.44
C LEU A 298 12.40 -17.89 0.25
N PRO A 299 12.95 -17.77 -0.98
CA PRO A 299 12.16 -17.50 -2.19
C PRO A 299 11.14 -18.60 -2.52
N ASP A 300 11.36 -19.83 -2.06
CA ASP A 300 10.48 -20.98 -2.25
C ASP A 300 9.52 -21.23 -1.07
N SER A 301 9.43 -20.29 -0.13
CA SER A 301 8.49 -20.35 1.00
C SER A 301 7.06 -20.65 0.51
N PRO A 302 6.39 -21.71 1.02
CA PRO A 302 5.00 -21.98 0.71
C PRO A 302 4.09 -20.81 1.11
N VAL A 303 4.41 -20.13 2.21
CA VAL A 303 3.69 -18.95 2.70
C VAL A 303 3.83 -17.77 1.73
N LEU A 304 5.00 -17.60 1.12
CA LEU A 304 5.17 -16.62 0.04
C LEU A 304 4.32 -16.98 -1.18
N ALA A 305 4.36 -18.23 -1.62
CA ALA A 305 3.57 -18.69 -2.75
C ALA A 305 2.06 -18.49 -2.51
N PHE A 306 1.58 -18.64 -1.28
CA PHE A 306 0.23 -18.29 -0.88
C PHE A 306 -0.05 -16.80 -1.05
N PHE A 307 0.81 -15.95 -0.46
CA PHE A 307 0.57 -14.51 -0.46
C PHE A 307 0.71 -13.86 -1.84
N LEU A 308 1.55 -14.38 -2.73
CA LEU A 308 1.63 -13.92 -4.12
C LEU A 308 0.28 -14.09 -4.83
N ARG A 309 -0.33 -15.27 -4.71
CA ARG A 309 -1.66 -15.58 -5.27
C ARG A 309 -2.77 -14.76 -4.62
N HIS A 310 -2.77 -14.72 -3.28
CA HIS A 310 -3.74 -13.96 -2.51
C HIS A 310 -3.69 -12.47 -2.89
N ARG A 311 -2.49 -11.91 -2.96
CA ARG A 311 -2.30 -10.48 -3.25
C ARG A 311 -2.72 -10.13 -4.67
N ALA A 312 -2.41 -10.96 -5.67
CA ALA A 312 -2.86 -10.74 -7.04
C ALA A 312 -4.39 -10.65 -7.13
N LEU A 313 -5.12 -11.54 -6.44
CA LEU A 313 -6.59 -11.51 -6.36
C LEU A 313 -7.10 -10.26 -5.64
N MET A 314 -6.53 -9.94 -4.48
CA MET A 314 -6.94 -8.74 -3.72
C MET A 314 -6.69 -7.45 -4.50
N ASP A 315 -5.62 -7.39 -5.28
CA ASP A 315 -5.30 -6.23 -6.11
C ASP A 315 -6.21 -6.11 -7.33
N TRP A 316 -6.64 -7.22 -7.91
CA TRP A 316 -7.65 -7.25 -8.97
C TRP A 316 -8.99 -6.75 -8.45
N ALA A 317 -9.48 -7.29 -7.33
CA ALA A 317 -10.75 -6.86 -6.71
C ALA A 317 -10.74 -5.37 -6.32
N LYS A 318 -9.56 -4.81 -6.00
CA LYS A 318 -9.39 -3.41 -5.61
C LYS A 318 -9.41 -2.39 -6.75
N LEU A 319 -9.41 -2.84 -8.01
CA LEU A 319 -9.35 -1.92 -9.16
C LEU A 319 -10.54 -0.96 -9.21
N VAL A 320 -11.73 -1.40 -8.79
CA VAL A 320 -12.98 -0.63 -8.92
C VAL A 320 -13.44 0.00 -7.62
N SER A 321 -12.98 -0.50 -6.48
CA SER A 321 -13.31 0.04 -5.16
C SER A 321 -12.66 1.41 -4.86
N SER A 322 -11.93 1.96 -5.84
CA SER A 322 -11.29 3.27 -5.79
C SER A 322 -12.06 4.29 -6.64
N GLY A 323 -13.30 4.64 -6.27
CA GLY A 323 -13.92 5.85 -6.82
C GLY A 323 -15.43 5.97 -6.82
N ASP A 324 -16.19 4.88 -6.91
CA ASP A 324 -17.64 5.06 -7.14
C ASP A 324 -18.47 3.87 -6.63
N LYS A 325 -18.85 3.93 -5.34
CA LYS A 325 -19.79 2.95 -4.75
C LYS A 325 -21.23 3.14 -5.27
N SER A 326 -21.50 4.19 -6.04
CA SER A 326 -22.84 4.52 -6.53
C SER A 326 -23.23 3.76 -7.82
N LYS A 327 -22.30 3.04 -8.44
CA LYS A 327 -22.53 2.28 -9.69
C LYS A 327 -22.39 0.78 -9.46
N MET A 328 -23.29 0.23 -8.63
CA MET A 328 -23.37 -1.21 -8.36
C MET A 328 -24.16 -2.01 -9.42
N ALA A 329 -24.41 -1.45 -10.62
CA ALA A 329 -25.26 -2.11 -11.61
C ALA A 329 -24.77 -2.02 -13.08
N SER A 330 -23.55 -1.53 -13.34
CA SER A 330 -22.99 -1.51 -14.70
C SER A 330 -21.52 -1.90 -14.70
N ASP A 331 -21.03 -2.38 -15.83
CA ASP A 331 -19.61 -2.68 -16.04
C ASP A 331 -18.74 -1.51 -15.55
N PRO A 332 -17.71 -1.77 -14.74
CA PRO A 332 -16.91 -0.71 -14.17
C PRO A 332 -16.08 -0.03 -15.26
N VAL A 333 -16.28 1.28 -15.44
CA VAL A 333 -15.43 2.09 -16.32
C VAL A 333 -14.06 2.25 -15.66
N LEU A 334 -13.05 1.62 -16.25
CA LEU A 334 -11.67 1.68 -15.78
C LEU A 334 -10.91 2.83 -16.48
N SER A 335 -10.12 3.59 -15.72
CA SER A 335 -9.11 4.48 -16.28
C SER A 335 -8.03 3.69 -17.03
N LEU A 336 -7.29 4.34 -17.93
CA LEU A 336 -6.18 3.72 -18.67
C LEU A 336 -5.18 3.01 -17.73
N THR A 337 -4.81 3.65 -16.63
CA THR A 337 -3.91 3.05 -15.63
C THR A 337 -4.52 1.83 -14.93
N GLN A 338 -5.85 1.81 -14.70
CA GLN A 338 -6.53 0.62 -14.17
C GLN A 338 -6.60 -0.49 -15.21
N ILE A 339 -6.76 -0.16 -16.50
CA ILE A 339 -6.75 -1.13 -17.61
C ILE A 339 -5.38 -1.78 -17.74
N GLU A 340 -4.31 -0.98 -17.79
CA GLU A 340 -2.92 -1.47 -17.83
C GLU A 340 -2.66 -2.42 -16.67
N ARG A 341 -3.03 -2.00 -15.45
CA ARG A 341 -2.84 -2.81 -14.25
C ARG A 341 -3.70 -4.07 -14.25
N LEU A 342 -4.93 -4.03 -14.76
CA LEU A 342 -5.78 -5.21 -14.92
C LEU A 342 -5.14 -6.20 -15.88
N SER A 343 -4.65 -5.71 -17.03
CA SER A 343 -3.96 -6.54 -18.02
C SER A 343 -2.78 -7.28 -17.40
N GLY A 344 -1.92 -6.54 -16.67
CA GLY A 344 -0.77 -7.13 -16.01
C GLY A 344 -1.12 -8.11 -14.89
N LEU A 345 -2.13 -7.80 -14.07
CA LEU A 345 -2.62 -8.73 -13.04
C LEU A 345 -3.18 -10.02 -13.66
N ARG A 346 -3.87 -9.95 -14.80
CA ARG A 346 -4.42 -11.11 -15.51
C ARG A 346 -3.31 -12.00 -16.10
N ALA A 347 -2.35 -11.40 -16.79
CA ALA A 347 -1.22 -12.13 -17.36
C ALA A 347 -0.39 -12.83 -16.27
N MET A 348 -0.08 -12.11 -15.19
CA MET A 348 0.61 -12.67 -14.02
C MET A 348 -0.22 -13.75 -13.31
N ALA A 349 -1.54 -13.57 -13.17
CA ALA A 349 -2.41 -14.59 -12.58
C ALA A 349 -2.44 -15.88 -13.42
N ALA A 350 -2.38 -15.78 -14.75
CA ALA A 350 -2.26 -16.98 -15.58
C ALA A 350 -1.01 -17.81 -15.22
N ARG A 351 0.12 -17.14 -14.98
CA ARG A 351 1.39 -17.78 -14.55
C ARG A 351 1.31 -18.32 -13.12
N LEU A 352 0.87 -17.50 -12.16
CA LEU A 352 0.77 -17.86 -10.73
C LEU A 352 -0.10 -19.10 -10.46
N PHE A 353 -1.09 -19.33 -11.32
CA PHE A 353 -2.08 -20.41 -11.20
C PHE A 353 -1.94 -21.48 -12.29
N ALA A 354 -0.83 -21.53 -13.03
CA ALA A 354 -0.58 -22.54 -14.07
C ALA A 354 -0.28 -23.94 -13.50
N LYS A 355 0.47 -24.02 -12.37
CA LYS A 355 0.81 -25.27 -11.65
C LYS A 355 -0.20 -25.65 -10.55
N ALA A 356 -1.44 -25.18 -10.66
CA ALA A 356 -2.41 -25.14 -9.56
C ALA A 356 -3.42 -26.27 -9.50
#